data_AF-A0ABC8U799-F1
#
_entry.id   AF-A0ABC8U799-F1
#
_cell.length_a   1.000
_cell.length_b   1.000
_cell.length_c   1.000
_cell.angle_alpha   90.00
_cell.angle_beta   90.00
_cell.angle_gamma   90.00
#
_symmetry.space_group_name_H-M   'P 1'
#
loop_
_entity.id
_entity.type
_entity.pdbx_description
1 polymer ?
#
loop_
_entity_poly.entity_id
_entity_poly.type
_entity_poly.pdbx_seq_one_letter_code
_entity_poly.pdbx_strand_id
1 'polypeptide(L)'
;MAIAAVETKYYAQSLSSERQYFGVGVPGSFYDRLFPSLSLYFVHSSYALHGLSKVPKKLLDKNSSDEVMKACAAQLEKDMENFLDARAKEIVVGRMMILIMQSPLDNIDHSKTPAGVTFKFVEGGLMDMVKVVSQ
;
A
#
# COMPACT_ATOMS: atom_id res chain seq x y z
N MET A 1 6.52 -3.38 1.43
CA MET A 1 7.49 -2.95 2.46
C MET A 1 8.93 -3.10 1.93
N ALA A 2 9.29 -2.35 0.87
CA ALA A 2 10.65 -2.27 0.35
C ALA A 2 10.94 -0.92 -0.35
N ILE A 3 9.89 -0.18 -0.74
CA ILE A 3 10.03 1.14 -1.35
C ILE A 3 10.32 2.24 -0.31
N ALA A 4 9.80 2.14 0.93
CA ALA A 4 9.90 3.22 1.91
C ALA A 4 11.30 3.43 2.55
N ALA A 5 12.15 2.39 2.61
CA ALA A 5 13.40 2.47 3.39
C ALA A 5 14.53 3.20 2.63
N VAL A 6 14.59 3.07 1.29
CA VAL A 6 15.59 3.76 0.46
C VAL A 6 15.22 5.23 0.24
N GLU A 7 13.92 5.55 0.26
CA GLU A 7 13.41 6.90 0.03
C GLU A 7 13.66 7.86 1.19
N THR A 8 13.65 7.40 2.44
CA THR A 8 13.76 8.30 3.62
C THR A 8 15.08 9.07 3.70
N LYS A 9 16.20 8.49 3.23
CA LYS A 9 17.52 9.16 3.24
C LYS A 9 17.71 10.13 2.07
N TYR A 10 17.15 9.79 0.91
CA TYR A 10 17.25 10.61 -0.31
C TYR A 10 16.25 11.78 -0.32
N TYR A 11 15.03 11.58 0.18
CA TYR A 11 14.03 12.64 0.30
C TYR A 11 14.49 13.73 1.26
N ALA A 12 15.04 13.40 2.42
CA ALA A 12 15.52 14.40 3.40
C ALA A 12 16.57 15.36 2.81
N GLN A 13 17.34 14.93 1.80
CA GLN A 13 18.37 15.73 1.14
C GLN A 13 17.86 16.48 -0.10
N SER A 14 16.77 16.05 -0.73
CA SER A 14 16.13 16.76 -1.86
C SER A 14 15.18 17.88 -1.40
N LEU A 15 15.11 18.13 -0.09
CA LEU A 15 14.22 19.13 0.47
C LEU A 15 14.75 20.54 0.19
N SER A 16 14.12 21.28 -0.74
CA SER A 16 14.53 22.65 -1.08
C SER A 16 14.61 23.55 0.17
N SER A 17 15.57 24.47 0.16
CA SER A 17 15.85 25.42 1.25
C SER A 17 14.74 26.45 1.49
N GLU A 18 13.70 26.51 0.66
CA GLU A 18 12.65 27.55 0.67
C GLU A 18 11.30 27.10 1.25
N ARG A 19 11.26 26.02 2.04
CA ARG A 19 9.99 25.51 2.56
C ARG A 19 9.42 26.38 3.67
N GLN A 20 8.14 26.66 3.57
CA GLN A 20 7.34 27.28 4.64
C GLN A 20 6.63 26.23 5.52
N TYR A 21 7.20 25.02 5.67
CA TYR A 21 6.65 23.95 6.50
C TYR A 21 7.73 23.06 7.11
N PHE A 22 7.42 22.46 8.26
CA PHE A 22 8.25 21.46 8.92
C PHE A 22 7.88 20.04 8.44
N GLY A 23 8.89 19.20 8.23
CA GLY A 23 8.71 17.80 7.85
C GLY A 23 9.11 16.85 8.98
N VAL A 24 8.33 15.79 9.19
CA VAL A 24 8.67 14.70 10.11
C VAL A 24 8.30 13.36 9.48
N GLY A 25 9.17 12.36 9.66
CA GLY A 25 8.87 10.98 9.32
C GLY A 25 8.27 10.26 10.53
N VAL A 26 7.12 9.60 10.33
CA VAL A 26 6.46 8.83 11.40
C VAL A 26 6.55 7.34 11.04
N PRO A 27 7.36 6.55 11.77
CA PRO A 27 7.44 5.11 11.52
C PRO A 27 6.20 4.40 12.06
N GLY A 28 5.72 3.40 11.31
CA GLY A 28 4.61 2.55 11.72
C GLY A 28 3.73 2.16 10.54
N SER A 29 2.82 1.21 10.79
CA SER A 29 1.79 0.84 9.82
C SER A 29 0.72 1.92 9.78
N PHE A 30 0.37 2.40 8.60
CA PHE A 30 -0.75 3.32 8.45
C PHE A 30 -2.11 2.65 8.67
N TYR A 31 -2.16 1.31 8.76
CA TYR A 31 -3.38 0.60 9.19
C TYR A 31 -3.66 0.74 10.69
N ASP A 32 -2.69 1.24 11.46
CA ASP A 32 -2.82 1.52 12.89
C ASP A 32 -2.88 3.03 13.16
N ARG A 33 -3.11 3.38 14.44
CA ARG A 33 -3.07 4.76 14.91
C ARG A 33 -1.62 5.23 15.05
N LEU A 34 -1.28 6.32 14.39
CA LEU A 34 0.04 6.94 14.34
C LEU A 34 0.06 8.32 15.00
N PHE A 35 -1.09 8.99 15.09
CA PHE A 35 -1.18 10.37 15.57
C PHE A 35 -2.09 10.50 16.80
N PRO A 36 -1.90 11.55 17.62
CA PRO A 36 -2.87 11.93 18.64
C PRO A 36 -4.26 12.21 18.05
N SER A 37 -5.29 12.15 18.89
CA SER A 37 -6.66 12.38 18.44
C SER A 37 -6.85 13.82 18.01
N LEU A 38 -7.64 14.04 16.96
CA LEU A 38 -7.97 15.38 16.46
C LEU A 38 -6.73 16.26 16.21
N SER A 39 -5.70 15.68 15.58
CA SER A 39 -4.43 16.38 15.26
C SER A 39 -4.23 16.61 13.77
N LEU A 40 -4.91 15.83 12.91
CA LEU A 40 -4.74 15.91 11.47
C LEU A 40 -5.80 16.80 10.82
N TYR A 41 -5.36 17.78 10.04
CA TYR A 41 -6.23 18.70 9.29
C TYR A 41 -6.42 18.29 7.84
N PHE A 42 -5.49 17.49 7.32
CA PHE A 42 -5.51 17.00 5.97
C PHE A 42 -4.75 15.68 5.92
N VAL A 43 -5.36 14.68 5.30
CA VAL A 43 -4.75 13.37 5.10
C VAL A 43 -4.75 13.05 3.61
N HIS A 44 -3.60 12.64 3.09
CA HIS A 44 -3.46 12.21 1.71
C HIS A 44 -2.77 10.85 1.66
N SER A 45 -3.36 9.91 0.94
CA SER A 45 -2.78 8.60 0.66
C SER A 45 -2.92 8.30 -0.82
N SER A 46 -1.79 8.02 -1.48
CA SER A 46 -1.74 7.74 -2.91
C SER A 46 -0.96 6.47 -3.17
N TYR A 47 -1.62 5.51 -3.83
CA TYR A 47 -1.07 4.20 -4.16
C TYR A 47 -0.42 3.45 -2.98
N ALA A 48 -0.91 3.66 -1.75
CA ALA A 48 -0.44 2.93 -0.58
C ALA A 48 -1.44 1.88 -0.09
N LEU A 49 -2.75 2.20 -0.15
CA LEU A 49 -3.81 1.38 0.45
C LEU A 49 -4.05 0.03 -0.23
N HIS A 50 -3.48 -0.20 -1.43
CA HIS A 50 -3.57 -1.50 -2.11
C HIS A 50 -2.64 -2.55 -1.50
N GLY A 51 -1.64 -2.15 -0.70
CA GLY A 51 -0.68 -3.06 -0.10
C GLY A 51 -1.18 -3.62 1.22
N LEU A 52 -1.42 -4.94 1.29
CA LEU A 52 -1.95 -5.60 2.49
C LEU A 52 -1.03 -5.46 3.71
N SER A 53 -1.62 -5.39 4.90
CA SER A 53 -0.90 -5.36 6.18
C SER A 53 -0.13 -6.65 6.47
N LYS A 54 -0.64 -7.77 5.93
CA LYS A 54 -0.06 -9.10 6.06
C LYS A 54 -0.46 -9.99 4.89
N VAL A 55 0.36 -11.00 4.63
CA VAL A 55 0.06 -12.05 3.65
C VAL A 55 -1.12 -12.90 4.17
N PRO A 56 -2.24 -13.01 3.43
CA PRO A 56 -3.33 -13.89 3.82
C PRO A 56 -2.85 -15.34 3.95
N LYS A 57 -3.14 -15.99 5.09
CA LYS A 57 -2.67 -17.37 5.38
C LYS A 57 -3.07 -18.38 4.30
N LYS A 58 -4.25 -18.19 3.69
CA LYS A 58 -4.76 -19.06 2.63
C LYS A 58 -3.94 -19.04 1.34
N LEU A 59 -3.01 -18.08 1.17
CA LEU A 59 -2.09 -18.04 0.03
C LEU A 59 -0.99 -19.10 0.12
N LEU A 60 -0.69 -19.61 1.32
CA LEU A 60 0.40 -20.56 1.51
C LEU A 60 -0.01 -22.01 1.19
N ASP A 61 -1.32 -22.30 1.17
CA ASP A 61 -1.85 -23.67 1.08
C ASP A 61 -2.59 -23.97 -0.24
N LYS A 62 -2.86 -22.96 -1.09
CA LYS A 62 -3.80 -23.09 -2.23
C LYS A 62 -3.26 -22.46 -3.51
N ASN A 63 -3.28 -23.26 -4.59
CA ASN A 63 -2.80 -22.88 -5.93
C ASN A 63 -3.87 -22.32 -6.87
N SER A 64 -5.12 -22.13 -6.41
CA SER A 64 -6.18 -21.61 -7.29
C SER A 64 -6.28 -20.08 -7.21
N SER A 65 -6.20 -19.42 -8.37
CA SER A 65 -6.21 -17.95 -8.50
C SER A 65 -7.40 -17.29 -7.80
N ASP A 66 -8.58 -17.91 -7.86
CA ASP A 66 -9.82 -17.34 -7.29
C ASP A 66 -9.82 -17.34 -5.75
N GLU A 67 -9.28 -18.39 -5.12
CA GLU A 67 -9.21 -18.45 -3.66
C GLU A 67 -8.18 -17.46 -3.12
N VAL A 68 -7.08 -17.27 -3.86
CA VAL A 68 -6.05 -16.27 -3.60
C VAL A 68 -6.65 -14.87 -3.66
N MET A 69 -7.36 -14.52 -4.73
CA MET A 69 -8.01 -13.21 -4.86
C MET A 69 -9.02 -12.95 -3.73
N LYS A 70 -9.86 -13.93 -3.40
CA LYS A 70 -10.84 -13.80 -2.30
C LYS A 70 -10.15 -13.59 -0.95
N ALA A 71 -9.05 -14.30 -0.69
CA ALA A 71 -8.29 -14.14 0.55
C ALA A 71 -7.62 -12.75 0.65
N CYS A 72 -7.08 -12.25 -0.46
CA CYS A 72 -6.53 -10.89 -0.54
C CYS A 72 -7.61 -9.82 -0.35
N ALA A 73 -8.78 -9.98 -0.99
CA ALA A 73 -9.90 -9.06 -0.86
C ALA A 73 -10.40 -8.96 0.59
N ALA A 74 -10.58 -10.11 1.26
CA ALA A 74 -11.00 -10.15 2.66
C ALA A 74 -9.96 -9.51 3.60
N GLN A 75 -8.66 -9.65 3.29
CA GLN A 75 -7.62 -9.00 4.08
C GLN A 75 -7.58 -7.49 3.84
N LEU A 76 -7.75 -7.06 2.59
CA LEU A 76 -7.83 -5.64 2.22
C LEU A 76 -9.03 -4.96 2.90
N GLU A 77 -10.18 -5.62 2.94
CA GLU A 77 -11.39 -5.10 3.61
C GLU A 77 -11.11 -4.81 5.09
N LYS A 78 -10.53 -5.79 5.80
CA LYS A 78 -10.11 -5.62 7.20
C LYS A 78 -9.07 -4.51 7.38
N ASP A 79 -8.13 -4.41 6.45
CA ASP A 79 -7.09 -3.39 6.49
C ASP A 79 -7.68 -1.99 6.29
N MET A 80 -8.63 -1.85 5.36
CA MET A 80 -9.36 -0.60 5.11
C MET A 80 -10.21 -0.17 6.30
N GLU A 81 -10.88 -1.12 6.97
CA GLU A 81 -11.61 -0.84 8.21
C GLU A 81 -10.68 -0.26 9.27
N ASN A 82 -9.55 -0.92 9.56
CA ASN A 82 -8.57 -0.43 10.54
C ASN A 82 -8.00 0.95 10.16
N PHE A 83 -7.69 1.16 8.88
CA PHE A 83 -7.20 2.44 8.38
C PHE A 83 -8.22 3.55 8.64
N LEU A 84 -9.48 3.34 8.24
CA LEU A 84 -10.54 4.34 8.39
C LEU A 84 -10.83 4.62 9.87
N ASP A 85 -10.84 3.59 10.71
CA ASP A 85 -11.01 3.72 12.16
C ASP A 85 -9.89 4.53 12.82
N ALA A 86 -8.64 4.27 12.42
CA ALA A 86 -7.50 5.04 12.90
C ALA A 86 -7.60 6.50 12.46
N ARG A 87 -7.87 6.76 11.17
CA ARG A 87 -7.99 8.11 10.61
C ARG A 87 -9.17 8.87 11.19
N ALA A 88 -10.30 8.23 11.44
CA ALA A 88 -11.47 8.85 12.06
C ALA A 88 -11.17 9.42 13.45
N LYS A 89 -10.28 8.78 14.22
CA LYS A 89 -9.86 9.27 15.54
C LYS A 89 -8.84 10.40 15.47
N GLU A 90 -8.01 10.40 14.43
CA GLU A 90 -6.90 11.34 14.28
C GLU A 90 -7.29 12.64 13.56
N ILE A 91 -8.25 12.58 12.64
CA ILE A 91 -8.69 13.72 11.84
C ILE A 91 -9.61 14.62 12.66
N VAL A 92 -9.34 15.92 12.63
CA VAL A 92 -10.20 16.93 13.25
C VAL A 92 -11.57 16.96 12.54
N VAL A 93 -12.66 17.13 13.31
CA VAL A 93 -14.02 17.20 12.75
C VAL A 93 -14.11 18.31 11.68
N GLY A 94 -14.73 17.98 10.54
CA GLY A 94 -14.89 18.92 9.41
C GLY A 94 -13.64 19.08 8.53
N ARG A 95 -12.66 18.18 8.67
CA ARG A 95 -11.45 18.14 7.83
C ARG A 95 -11.51 17.04 6.77
N MET A 96 -10.53 17.07 5.87
CA MET A 96 -10.57 16.31 4.63
C MET A 96 -9.51 15.22 4.57
N MET A 97 -9.89 14.10 3.97
CA MET A 97 -9.01 13.00 3.60
C MET A 97 -9.19 12.71 2.10
N ILE A 98 -8.07 12.62 1.38
CA ILE A 98 -8.03 12.25 -0.04
C ILE A 98 -7.32 10.90 -0.16
N LEU A 99 -7.99 9.94 -0.79
CA LEU A 99 -7.48 8.59 -1.04
C LEU A 99 -7.44 8.34 -2.54
N ILE A 100 -6.26 7.97 -3.06
CA ILE A 100 -6.06 7.58 -4.45
C ILE A 100 -5.51 6.15 -4.43
N MET A 101 -6.27 5.19 -4.94
CA MET A 101 -5.86 3.79 -4.99
C MET A 101 -6.36 3.10 -6.26
N GLN A 102 -5.70 2.01 -6.63
CA GLN A 102 -6.14 1.16 -7.74
C GLN A 102 -7.27 0.25 -7.23
N SER A 103 -8.42 0.33 -7.89
CA SER A 103 -9.51 -0.64 -7.72
C SER A 103 -9.47 -1.62 -8.90
N PRO A 104 -9.75 -2.91 -8.68
CA PRO A 104 -10.27 -3.78 -9.73
C PRO A 104 -11.42 -3.04 -10.44
N LEU A 105 -11.36 -2.91 -11.76
CA LEU A 105 -12.53 -2.53 -12.54
C LEU A 105 -13.24 -3.84 -12.89
N ASP A 106 -14.53 -3.96 -12.58
CA ASP A 106 -15.32 -5.21 -12.66
C ASP A 106 -15.30 -5.92 -14.04
N ASN A 107 -14.71 -5.32 -15.07
CA ASN A 107 -14.72 -5.85 -16.44
C ASN A 107 -13.35 -5.82 -17.16
N ILE A 108 -12.25 -5.54 -16.48
CA ILE A 108 -10.91 -5.55 -17.11
C ILE A 108 -10.09 -6.69 -16.53
N ASP A 109 -9.63 -7.58 -17.43
CA ASP A 109 -8.58 -8.55 -17.11
C ASP A 109 -7.41 -7.82 -16.44
N HIS A 110 -7.16 -8.12 -15.17
CA HIS A 110 -6.11 -7.51 -14.36
C HIS A 110 -4.76 -7.52 -15.07
N SER A 111 -4.51 -8.55 -15.87
CA SER A 111 -3.28 -8.73 -16.63
C SER A 111 -3.05 -7.69 -17.73
N LYS A 112 -4.10 -6.95 -18.12
CA LYS A 112 -4.08 -5.89 -19.13
C LYS A 112 -4.05 -4.49 -18.52
N THR A 113 -4.18 -4.36 -17.20
CA THR A 113 -3.98 -3.08 -16.53
C THR A 113 -2.50 -2.70 -16.52
N PRO A 114 -2.12 -1.40 -16.54
CA PRO A 114 -0.71 -1.00 -16.46
C PRO A 114 0.04 -1.62 -15.27
N ALA A 115 -0.64 -1.75 -14.12
CA ALA A 115 -0.11 -2.44 -12.96
C ALA A 115 0.09 -3.94 -13.20
N GLY A 116 -0.90 -4.64 -13.76
CA GLY A 116 -0.81 -6.06 -14.06
C GLY A 116 0.26 -6.42 -15.11
N VAL A 117 0.45 -5.58 -16.13
CA VAL A 117 1.55 -5.74 -17.10
C VAL A 117 2.90 -5.64 -16.40
N THR A 118 3.04 -4.68 -15.48
CA THR A 118 4.27 -4.52 -14.69
C THR A 118 4.54 -5.75 -13.83
N PHE A 119 3.54 -6.28 -13.13
CA PHE A 119 3.69 -7.49 -12.31
C PHE A 119 4.03 -8.73 -13.15
N LYS A 120 3.48 -8.89 -14.34
CA LYS A 120 3.85 -9.96 -15.28
C LYS A 120 5.32 -9.92 -15.68
N PHE A 121 5.88 -8.73 -15.91
CA PHE A 121 7.29 -8.61 -16.25
C PHE A 121 8.20 -9.04 -15.08
N VAL A 122 7.83 -8.63 -13.86
CA VAL A 122 8.53 -9.05 -12.64
C VAL A 122 8.45 -10.56 -12.44
N GLU A 123 7.25 -11.15 -12.61
CA GLU A 123 7.04 -12.59 -12.54
C GLU A 123 7.94 -13.35 -13.52
N GLY A 124 7.98 -12.92 -14.78
CA GLY A 124 8.85 -13.51 -15.79
C GLY A 124 10.33 -13.48 -15.38
N GLY A 125 10.81 -12.34 -14.90
CA GLY A 125 12.18 -12.20 -14.40
C GLY A 125 12.50 -13.11 -13.21
N LEU A 126 11.58 -13.26 -12.26
CA LEU A 126 11.74 -14.17 -11.12
C LEU A 126 11.79 -15.63 -11.58
N MET A 127 10.91 -16.02 -12.50
CA MET A 127 10.88 -17.39 -13.03
C MET A 127 12.17 -17.74 -13.77
N ASP A 128 12.77 -16.79 -14.48
CA ASP A 128 14.03 -17.01 -15.16
C ASP A 128 15.21 -17.15 -14.18
N MET A 129 15.22 -16.38 -13.08
CA MET A 129 16.22 -16.57 -12.01
C MET A 129 16.12 -17.96 -11.35
N VAL A 130 14.90 -18.46 -11.13
CA VAL A 130 14.69 -19.80 -10.53
C VAL A 130 15.25 -20.91 -11.45
N LYS A 131 15.07 -20.79 -12.77
CA LYS A 131 15.62 -21.75 -13.73
C LYS A 131 17.14 -21.79 -13.71
N VAL A 132 17.80 -20.64 -13.55
CA VAL A 132 19.27 -20.54 -13.50
C VAL A 132 19.85 -21.25 -12.27
N VAL A 133 19.14 -21.23 -11.14
CA VAL A 133 19.60 -21.86 -9.88
C VAL A 133 19.26 -23.36 -9.81
N SER A 134 18.36 -23.84 -10.68
CA SER A 134 17.89 -25.24 -10.69
C SER A 134 18.68 -26.15 -11.66
N GLN A 135 19.77 -25.64 -12.24
CA GLN A 135 20.73 -26.37 -13.09
C GLN A 135 22.02 -26.64 -12.32
#